data_AF-A0AAX1TNU5-F1
#
_entry.id   AF-A0AAX1TNU5-F1
#
_cell.length_a   1.000
_cell.length_b   1.000
_cell.length_c   1.000
_cell.angle_alpha   90.00
_cell.angle_beta   90.00
_cell.angle_gamma   90.00
#
_symmetry.space_group_name_H-M   'P 1'
#
loop_
_entity.id
_entity.type
_entity.pdbx_description
1 polymer ?
#
loop_
_entity_poly.entity_id
_entity_poly.type
_entity_poly.pdbx_seq_one_letter_code
_entity_poly.pdbx_strand_id
1 'polypeptide(L)'
;MREILENIFSGPVKYIMIIYLVIGLPLTLIYRKKMKNKTKKYLEENPTASKIIILTSTFLGDFSDNLDVVKVDGKKPNIFCEKMKRGILVLPGKHVVEAEASWTRKKVFKTVHTSTGHKKLEIEVEAKKCYSLKYNTEEKKFVFEEDENI
;
A
#
# COMPACT_ATOMS: atom_id res chain seq x y z
N MET A 1 28.48 18.67 2.79
CA MET A 1 27.79 18.24 1.54
C MET A 1 28.78 17.80 0.46
N ARG A 2 29.86 18.55 0.18
CA ARG A 2 30.91 18.15 -0.80
C ARG A 2 31.68 16.89 -0.40
N GLU A 3 32.02 16.70 0.87
CA GLU A 3 32.70 15.47 1.35
C GLU A 3 31.85 14.20 1.20
N ILE A 4 30.51 14.29 1.34
CA ILE A 4 29.59 13.16 1.13
C ILE A 4 29.58 12.77 -0.35
N LEU A 5 29.55 13.77 -1.25
CA LEU A 5 29.64 13.56 -2.68
C LEU A 5 30.99 12.93 -3.07
N GLU A 6 32.10 13.40 -2.53
CA GLU A 6 33.42 12.82 -2.81
C GLU A 6 33.57 11.39 -2.28
N ASN A 7 33.04 11.08 -1.10
CA ASN A 7 33.04 9.73 -0.54
C ASN A 7 32.16 8.75 -1.36
N ILE A 8 31.06 9.23 -1.95
CA ILE A 8 30.24 8.46 -2.90
C ILE A 8 31.02 8.13 -4.18
N PHE A 9 31.90 9.01 -4.67
CA PHE A 9 32.61 8.85 -5.94
C PHE A 9 34.00 8.19 -5.83
N SER A 10 34.58 8.05 -4.63
CA SER A 10 35.95 7.54 -4.42
C SER A 10 36.05 6.23 -3.63
N GLY A 11 35.07 5.91 -2.78
CA GLY A 11 35.10 4.72 -1.92
C GLY A 11 34.38 3.48 -2.47
N PRO A 12 34.35 2.37 -1.71
CA PRO A 12 33.62 1.14 -2.05
C PRO A 12 32.12 1.37 -2.28
N VAL A 13 31.56 2.46 -1.74
CA VAL A 13 30.18 2.93 -1.95
C VAL A 13 29.85 3.18 -3.43
N LYS A 14 30.83 3.61 -4.23
CA LYS A 14 30.69 3.82 -5.68
C LYS A 14 30.24 2.55 -6.41
N TYR A 15 30.85 1.41 -6.07
CA TYR A 15 30.52 0.14 -6.71
C TYR A 15 29.11 -0.33 -6.34
N ILE A 16 28.69 -0.14 -5.08
CA ILE A 16 27.33 -0.43 -4.63
C ILE A 16 26.31 0.44 -5.40
N MET A 17 26.61 1.74 -5.59
CA MET A 17 25.80 2.65 -6.40
C MET A 17 25.70 2.22 -7.86
N ILE A 18 26.82 1.85 -8.49
CA ILE A 18 26.85 1.38 -9.88
C ILE A 18 26.05 0.08 -10.03
N ILE A 19 26.20 -0.88 -9.10
CA ILE A 19 25.43 -2.14 -9.09
C ILE A 19 23.93 -1.84 -8.96
N TYR A 20 23.53 -0.95 -8.06
CA TYR A 20 22.14 -0.54 -7.92
C TYR A 20 21.61 0.12 -9.20
N LEU A 21 22.41 0.95 -9.86
CA LEU A 21 21.99 1.66 -11.08
C LEU A 21 21.88 0.72 -12.30
N VAL A 22 22.80 -0.24 -12.43
CA VAL A 22 22.82 -1.18 -13.56
C VAL A 22 21.86 -2.35 -13.39
N ILE A 23 21.64 -2.82 -12.15
CA ILE A 23 20.82 -4.02 -11.88
C ILE A 23 19.55 -3.66 -11.11
N GLY A 24 19.69 -2.95 -9.99
CA GLY A 24 18.55 -2.60 -9.12
C GLY A 24 17.49 -1.76 -9.84
N LEU A 25 17.91 -0.70 -10.52
CA LEU A 25 17.02 0.22 -11.22
C LEU A 25 16.22 -0.48 -12.34
N PRO A 26 16.81 -1.22 -13.30
CA PRO A 26 16.01 -1.93 -14.31
C PRO A 26 15.09 -3.00 -13.71
N LEU A 27 15.52 -3.74 -12.68
CA LEU A 27 14.64 -4.71 -12.00
C LEU A 27 13.41 -4.04 -11.40
N THR A 28 13.57 -2.88 -10.73
CA THR A 28 12.43 -2.14 -10.18
C THR A 28 11.50 -1.60 -11.27
N LEU A 29 12.04 -1.13 -12.40
CA LEU A 29 11.23 -0.67 -13.53
C LEU A 29 10.42 -1.81 -14.16
N ILE A 30 11.04 -2.98 -14.37
CA ILE A 30 10.35 -4.16 -14.90
C ILE A 30 9.25 -4.60 -13.95
N TYR A 31 9.53 -4.67 -12.64
CA TYR A 31 8.53 -5.02 -11.64
C TYR A 31 7.35 -4.06 -11.63
N ARG A 32 7.61 -2.74 -11.67
CA ARG A 32 6.57 -1.71 -11.74
C ARG A 32 5.74 -1.83 -13.03
N LYS A 33 6.37 -2.11 -14.17
CA LYS A 33 5.67 -2.33 -15.45
C LYS A 33 4.78 -3.57 -15.39
N LYS A 34 5.27 -4.68 -14.81
CA LYS A 34 4.50 -5.92 -14.64
C LYS A 34 3.28 -5.72 -13.75
N MET A 35 3.44 -5.00 -12.63
CA MET A 35 2.33 -4.65 -11.74
C MET A 35 1.29 -3.78 -12.45
N LYS A 36 1.71 -2.71 -13.13
CA LYS A 36 0.80 -1.86 -13.93
C LYS A 36 0.05 -2.66 -14.99
N ASN A 37 0.74 -3.55 -15.71
CA ASN A 37 0.11 -4.38 -16.74
C ASN A 37 -0.88 -5.37 -16.14
N LYS A 38 -0.60 -5.97 -14.98
CA LYS A 38 -1.55 -6.87 -14.29
C LYS A 38 -2.82 -6.11 -13.89
N THR A 39 -2.66 -4.92 -13.32
CA THR A 39 -3.78 -4.03 -12.97
C THR A 39 -4.60 -3.66 -14.21
N LYS A 40 -3.94 -3.26 -15.31
CA LYS A 40 -4.61 -2.93 -16.58
C LYS A 40 -5.41 -4.11 -17.14
N LYS A 41 -4.79 -5.29 -17.26
CA LYS A 41 -5.47 -6.51 -17.72
C LYS A 41 -6.72 -6.83 -16.90
N TYR A 42 -6.61 -6.72 -15.57
CA TYR A 42 -7.76 -6.98 -14.70
C TYR A 42 -8.90 -5.98 -14.90
N LEU A 43 -8.58 -4.70 -15.11
CA LEU A 43 -9.57 -3.66 -15.41
C LEU A 43 -10.17 -3.80 -16.83
N GLU A 44 -9.40 -4.31 -17.79
CA GLU A 44 -9.88 -4.63 -19.14
C GLU A 44 -10.85 -5.82 -19.12
N GLU A 45 -10.52 -6.87 -18.36
CA GLU A 45 -11.40 -8.04 -18.15
C GLU A 45 -12.65 -7.68 -17.32
N ASN A 46 -12.53 -6.73 -16.39
CA ASN A 46 -13.58 -6.35 -15.46
C ASN A 46 -13.79 -4.82 -15.45
N PRO A 47 -14.42 -4.26 -16.50
CA PRO A 47 -14.59 -2.81 -16.65
C PRO A 47 -15.51 -2.17 -15.61
N THR A 48 -16.24 -2.99 -14.85
CA THR A 48 -17.10 -2.57 -13.73
C THR A 48 -16.40 -2.61 -12.38
N ALA A 49 -15.15 -3.09 -12.32
CA ALA A 49 -14.40 -3.20 -11.08
C ALA A 49 -14.17 -1.83 -10.42
N SER A 50 -14.23 -1.85 -9.10
CA SER A 50 -14.12 -0.69 -8.23
C SER A 50 -12.80 -0.71 -7.50
N LYS A 51 -12.29 0.48 -7.20
CA LYS A 51 -10.98 0.67 -6.57
C LYS A 51 -11.18 0.96 -5.10
N ILE A 52 -10.55 0.19 -4.23
CA ILE A 52 -10.49 0.50 -2.80
C ILE A 52 -9.05 0.83 -2.46
N ILE A 53 -8.81 2.06 -2.03
CA ILE A 53 -7.50 2.58 -1.74
C ILE A 53 -7.23 2.45 -0.25
N ILE A 54 -6.11 1.84 0.08
CA ILE A 54 -5.70 1.63 1.45
C ILE A 54 -4.95 2.88 1.89
N LEU A 55 -5.57 3.63 2.80
CA LEU A 55 -4.98 4.82 3.38
C LEU A 55 -4.14 4.42 4.60
N THR A 56 -2.88 4.84 4.56
CA THR A 56 -1.94 4.72 5.66
C THR A 56 -1.32 6.10 5.90
N SER A 57 -1.27 6.51 7.16
CA SER A 57 -0.40 7.58 7.65
C SER A 57 1.06 7.10 7.75
N THR A 58 1.79 7.33 6.67
CA THR A 58 3.24 7.11 6.68
C THR A 58 3.93 8.35 7.28
N PHE A 59 4.58 8.16 8.44
CA PHE A 59 5.70 8.98 8.95
C PHE A 59 5.42 10.44 9.34
N LEU A 60 4.32 10.72 10.05
CA LEU A 60 4.21 11.98 10.81
C LEU A 60 4.85 11.79 12.19
N GLY A 61 6.18 11.90 12.24
CA GLY A 61 6.97 11.86 13.48
C GLY A 61 7.05 10.49 14.14
N ASP A 62 6.47 10.37 15.33
CA ASP A 62 6.57 9.22 16.23
C ASP A 62 5.52 8.12 15.96
N PHE A 63 4.67 8.31 14.96
CA PHE A 63 3.57 7.40 14.64
C PHE A 63 3.64 6.91 13.19
N SER A 64 3.49 5.59 13.02
CA SER A 64 3.25 4.97 11.72
C SER A 64 2.13 3.95 11.84
N ASP A 65 1.23 3.92 10.87
CA ASP A 65 0.25 2.86 10.71
C ASP A 65 0.48 2.12 9.39
N ASN A 66 0.00 0.88 9.37
CA ASN A 66 -0.02 0.03 8.23
C ASN A 66 -1.32 -0.75 8.26
N LEU A 67 -2.08 -0.61 7.19
CA LEU A 67 -3.32 -1.34 6.96
C LEU A 67 -3.04 -2.30 5.82
N ASP A 68 -3.24 -3.59 6.04
CA ASP A 68 -3.09 -4.60 5.00
C ASP A 68 -4.40 -5.35 4.80
N VAL A 69 -4.72 -5.64 3.54
CA VAL A 69 -5.87 -6.45 3.17
C VAL A 69 -5.36 -7.82 2.81
N VAL A 70 -5.70 -8.82 3.63
CA VAL A 70 -5.17 -10.18 3.53
C VAL A 70 -6.01 -11.00 2.56
N LYS A 71 -7.34 -10.90 2.65
CA LYS A 71 -8.29 -11.61 1.78
C LYS A 71 -9.51 -10.78 1.42
N VAL A 72 -10.07 -11.07 0.26
CA VAL A 72 -11.39 -10.59 -0.18
C VAL A 72 -12.18 -11.85 -0.56
N ASP A 73 -13.32 -12.08 0.10
CA ASP A 73 -14.14 -13.29 -0.03
C ASP A 73 -13.36 -14.60 0.14
N GLY A 74 -12.39 -14.60 1.07
CA GLY A 74 -11.52 -15.74 1.31
C GLY A 74 -10.45 -15.99 0.22
N LYS A 75 -10.40 -15.16 -0.83
CA LYS A 75 -9.41 -15.24 -1.91
C LYS A 75 -8.34 -14.15 -1.77
N LYS A 76 -7.21 -14.36 -2.44
CA LYS A 76 -6.10 -13.40 -2.46
C LYS A 76 -6.52 -12.12 -3.20
N PRO A 77 -6.33 -10.92 -2.62
CA PRO A 77 -6.79 -9.68 -3.23
C PRO A 77 -6.00 -9.33 -4.49
N ASN A 78 -6.68 -8.66 -5.43
CA ASN A 78 -6.03 -8.05 -6.58
C ASN A 78 -5.48 -6.68 -6.19
N ILE A 79 -4.25 -6.68 -5.68
CA ILE A 79 -3.56 -5.48 -5.25
C ILE A 79 -3.10 -4.67 -6.47
N PHE A 80 -3.36 -3.37 -6.45
CA PHE A 80 -2.79 -2.40 -7.38
C PHE A 80 -1.99 -1.33 -6.63
N CYS A 81 -1.02 -0.74 -7.32
CA CYS A 81 -0.27 0.40 -6.82
C CYS A 81 -0.32 1.53 -7.85
N GLU A 82 -0.93 2.65 -7.48
CA GLU A 82 -1.13 3.82 -8.34
C GLU A 82 -0.75 5.10 -7.58
N LYS A 83 0.02 6.00 -8.20
CA LYS A 83 0.47 7.28 -7.61
C LYS A 83 1.01 7.16 -6.17
N MET A 84 1.85 6.16 -5.90
CA MET A 84 2.41 5.83 -4.56
C MET A 84 1.40 5.33 -3.51
N LYS A 85 0.11 5.22 -3.84
CA LYS A 85 -0.91 4.58 -3.00
C LYS A 85 -1.06 3.12 -3.40
N ARG A 86 -1.34 2.26 -2.40
CA ARG A 86 -1.71 0.86 -2.60
C ARG A 86 -3.23 0.74 -2.47
N GLY A 87 -3.82 -0.14 -3.25
CA GLY A 87 -5.25 -0.46 -3.14
C GLY A 87 -5.54 -1.86 -3.63
N ILE A 88 -6.81 -2.23 -3.58
CA ILE A 88 -7.36 -3.48 -4.08
C ILE A 88 -8.44 -3.20 -5.13
N LEU A 89 -8.50 -4.05 -6.15
CA LEU A 89 -9.58 -4.07 -7.13
C LEU A 89 -10.60 -5.11 -6.70
N VAL A 90 -11.86 -4.71 -6.63
CA VAL A 90 -12.98 -5.56 -6.23
C VAL A 90 -14.12 -5.38 -7.22
N LEU A 91 -14.88 -6.44 -7.49
CA LEU A 91 -16.07 -6.35 -8.34
C LEU A 91 -17.18 -5.59 -7.61
N PRO A 92 -18.19 -5.08 -8.33
CA PRO A 92 -19.35 -4.49 -7.68
C PRO A 92 -20.17 -5.57 -6.96
N GLY A 93 -20.61 -5.27 -5.74
CA GLY A 93 -21.40 -6.16 -4.91
C GLY A 93 -21.01 -6.10 -3.43
N LYS A 94 -21.52 -7.07 -2.68
CA LYS A 94 -21.20 -7.27 -1.26
C LYS A 94 -20.00 -8.20 -1.14
N HIS A 95 -18.98 -7.74 -0.43
CA HIS A 95 -17.73 -8.44 -0.27
C HIS A 95 -17.31 -8.46 1.19
N VAL A 96 -16.70 -9.58 1.61
CA VAL A 96 -16.12 -9.73 2.94
C VAL A 96 -14.62 -9.54 2.84
N VAL A 97 -14.13 -8.43 3.38
CA VAL A 97 -12.71 -8.08 3.40
C VAL A 97 -12.10 -8.47 4.74
N GLU A 98 -11.05 -9.28 4.71
CA GLU A 98 -10.19 -9.55 5.85
C GLU A 98 -9.04 -8.54 5.84
N ALA A 99 -9.08 -7.58 6.77
CA ALA A 99 -8.06 -6.56 6.92
C ALA A 99 -7.38 -6.66 8.29
N GLU A 100 -6.08 -6.35 8.32
CA GLU A 100 -5.29 -6.22 9.53
C GLU A 100 -4.74 -4.80 9.61
N ALA A 101 -5.09 -4.10 10.69
CA ALA A 101 -4.48 -2.82 11.01
C ALA A 101 -3.38 -3.02 12.06
N SER A 102 -2.21 -2.49 11.76
CA SER A 102 -1.03 -2.49 12.63
C SER A 102 -0.51 -1.06 12.75
N TRP A 103 -0.05 -0.67 13.92
CA TRP A 103 0.58 0.63 14.11
C TRP A 103 1.75 0.55 15.07
N THR A 104 2.69 1.45 14.86
CA THR A 104 3.90 1.59 15.65
C THR A 104 3.93 2.98 16.24
N ARG A 105 4.10 3.04 17.55
CA ARG A 105 4.36 4.28 18.28
C ARG A 105 5.80 4.25 18.79
N LYS A 106 6.64 5.11 18.23
CA LYS A 106 7.99 5.34 18.70
C LYS A 106 7.94 6.36 19.83
N LYS A 107 8.36 5.97 21.02
CA LYS A 107 8.67 6.93 22.11
C LYS A 107 10.19 7.03 22.22
N VAL A 108 10.67 8.12 22.82
CA VAL A 108 12.10 8.42 23.04
C VAL A 108 12.91 7.21 23.52
N PHE A 109 12.32 6.35 24.36
CA PHE A 109 12.99 5.17 24.94
C PHE A 109 12.36 3.81 24.60
N LYS A 110 11.24 3.77 23.87
CA LYS A 110 10.53 2.51 23.59
C LYS A 110 9.69 2.58 22.33
N THR A 111 9.84 1.59 21.46
CA THR A 111 8.94 1.37 20.33
C THR A 111 7.87 0.36 20.72
N VAL A 112 6.60 0.71 20.52
CA VAL A 112 5.47 -0.19 20.77
C VAL A 112 4.79 -0.49 19.44
N HIS A 113 4.79 -1.76 19.07
CA HIS A 113 4.04 -2.29 17.94
C HIS A 113 2.71 -2.87 18.43
N THR A 114 1.61 -2.51 17.81
CA THR A 114 0.28 -3.04 18.11
C THR A 114 -0.38 -3.49 16.82
N SER A 115 -1.06 -4.64 16.86
CA SER A 115 -1.90 -5.13 15.77
C SER A 115 -3.30 -5.41 16.29
N THR A 116 -4.29 -5.18 15.44
CA THR A 116 -5.69 -5.58 15.68
C THR A 116 -5.95 -7.05 15.37
N GLY A 117 -5.02 -7.72 14.68
CA GLY A 117 -5.23 -9.03 14.08
C GLY A 117 -6.16 -8.96 12.86
N HIS A 118 -6.47 -10.12 12.30
CA HIS A 118 -7.32 -10.23 11.12
C HIS A 118 -8.78 -9.97 11.50
N LYS A 119 -9.36 -8.90 10.97
CA LYS A 119 -10.78 -8.57 11.15
C LYS A 119 -11.53 -8.65 9.83
N LYS A 120 -12.73 -9.22 9.88
CA LYS A 120 -13.66 -9.31 8.76
C LYS A 120 -14.54 -8.05 8.73
N LEU A 121 -14.62 -7.44 7.57
CA LEU A 121 -15.41 -6.24 7.28
C LEU A 121 -16.31 -6.54 6.10
N GLU A 122 -17.61 -6.38 6.28
CA GLU A 122 -18.56 -6.44 5.17
C GLU A 122 -18.60 -5.05 4.53
N ILE A 123 -18.29 -4.99 3.24
CA ILE A 123 -18.34 -3.77 2.46
C ILE A 123 -19.23 -3.98 1.25
N GLU A 124 -19.94 -2.92 0.86
CA GLU A 124 -20.72 -2.89 -0.37
C GLU A 124 -20.09 -1.87 -1.30
N VAL A 125 -19.83 -2.32 -2.53
CA VAL A 125 -19.02 -1.60 -3.50
C VAL A 125 -19.86 -1.47 -4.77
N GLU A 126 -20.11 -0.25 -5.24
CA GLU A 126 -20.82 -0.07 -6.52
C GLU A 126 -19.84 0.01 -7.68
N ALA A 127 -20.33 -0.23 -8.90
CA ALA A 127 -19.49 -0.34 -10.10
C ALA A 127 -18.77 0.98 -10.42
N LYS A 128 -17.47 0.86 -10.76
CA LYS A 128 -16.60 1.98 -11.17
C LYS A 128 -16.38 3.07 -10.12
N LYS A 129 -16.83 2.86 -8.88
CA LYS A 129 -16.58 3.80 -7.79
C LYS A 129 -15.20 3.60 -7.16
N CYS A 130 -14.71 4.67 -6.55
CA CYS A 130 -13.49 4.69 -5.77
C CYS A 130 -13.85 4.82 -4.28
N TYR A 131 -13.24 3.99 -3.46
CA TYR A 131 -13.40 4.01 -2.01
C TYR A 131 -12.05 4.11 -1.34
N SER A 132 -12.05 4.60 -0.11
CA SER A 132 -10.90 4.62 0.77
C SER A 132 -11.18 3.75 2.00
N LEU A 133 -10.17 2.98 2.41
CA LEU A 133 -10.19 2.18 3.63
C LEU A 133 -9.05 2.67 4.52
N LYS A 134 -9.41 3.10 5.73
CA LYS A 134 -8.47 3.58 6.75
C LYS A 134 -8.77 2.92 8.08
N TYR A 135 -7.76 2.81 8.94
CA TYR A 135 -7.97 2.45 10.34
C TYR A 135 -7.84 3.69 11.24
N ASN A 136 -8.90 4.01 11.98
CA ASN A 136 -8.85 5.06 13.00
C ASN A 136 -8.35 4.46 14.32
N THR A 137 -7.12 4.81 14.72
CA THR A 137 -6.53 4.32 15.98
C THR A 137 -7.11 4.94 17.25
N GLU A 138 -7.76 6.09 17.16
CA GLU A 138 -8.42 6.76 18.30
C GLU A 138 -9.75 6.07 18.62
N GLU A 139 -10.57 5.87 17.59
CA GLU A 139 -11.86 5.19 17.70
C GLU A 139 -11.75 3.66 17.68
N LYS A 140 -10.58 3.13 17.34
CA LYS A 140 -10.28 1.69 17.17
C LYS A 140 -11.17 0.99 16.13
N LYS A 141 -11.59 1.71 15.09
CA LYS A 141 -12.51 1.23 14.05
C LYS A 141 -11.92 1.38 12.65
N PHE A 142 -12.37 0.53 11.74
CA PHE A 142 -12.12 0.71 10.31
C PHE A 142 -13.14 1.72 9.76
N VAL A 143 -12.63 2.64 8.97
CA VAL A 143 -13.41 3.68 8.29
C VAL A 143 -13.34 3.36 6.81
N PHE A 144 -14.51 3.18 6.20
CA PHE A 144 -14.69 2.92 4.78
C PHE A 144 -15.55 4.04 4.21
N GLU A 145 -15.00 4.81 3.30
CA GLU A 145 -15.64 6.01 2.74
C GLU A 145 -15.52 5.99 1.22
N GLU A 146 -16.55 6.45 0.52
CA GLU A 146 -16.48 6.74 -0.91
C GLU A 146 -15.59 7.97 -1.11
N ASP A 147 -14.59 7.87 -1.99
CA ASP A 147 -13.70 8.98 -2.31
C ASP A 147 -13.78 9.25 -3.82
N GLU A 148 -14.63 10.21 -4.18
CA GLU A 148 -14.87 10.64 -5.56
C GLU A 148 -13.65 11.37 -6.18
N ASN A 149 -12.63 11.71 -5.38
CA ASN A 149 -11.52 12.57 -5.80
C ASN A 149 -10.18 11.84 -6.10
N ILE A 150 -10.17 10.50 -6.25
CA ILE A 150 -8.90 9.74 -6.49
C ILE A 150 -8.67 9.28 -7.93
#